data_AF-A0A8T3SXE6-F1
#
_entry.id   AF-A0A8T3SXE6-F1
#
_cell.length_a   1.000
_cell.length_b   1.000
_cell.length_c   1.000
_cell.angle_alpha   90.00
_cell.angle_beta   90.00
_cell.angle_gamma   90.00
#
_symmetry.space_group_name_H-M   'P 1'
#
loop_
_entity.id
_entity.type
_entity.pdbx_description
1 polymer ?
#
loop_
_entity_poly.entity_id
_entity_poly.type
_entity_poly.pdbx_seq_one_letter_code
_entity_poly.pdbx_strand_id
1 'polypeptide(L)' 'MWKDFLAAVALVLIIEGVAPFLNPGGLRHALQQIANMPDRTLRAVGFSCMIVGALLLYFVRH' A
#
# COMPACT_ATOMS: atom_id res chain seq x y z
N MET A 1 16.43 4.11 -14.49
CA MET A 1 16.59 3.57 -13.11
C MET A 1 16.20 4.58 -12.03
N TRP A 2 16.92 5.68 -11.82
CA TRP A 2 16.56 6.65 -10.77
C TRP A 2 15.24 7.39 -11.06
N LYS A 3 15.00 7.76 -12.33
CA LYS A 3 13.75 8.41 -12.76
C LYS A 3 12.52 7.51 -12.58
N ASP A 4 12.64 6.22 -12.87
CA ASP A 4 11.54 5.25 -12.71
C ASP A 4 11.18 5.03 -11.24
N PHE A 5 12.20 5.03 -10.36
CA PHE A 5 11.98 4.98 -8.92
C PHE A 5 11.26 6.23 -8.41
N LEU A 6 11.70 7.43 -8.82
CA LEU A 6 11.00 8.67 -8.47
C LEU A 6 9.57 8.70 -9.00
N ALA A 7 9.33 8.21 -10.22
CA ALA A 7 7.99 8.13 -10.79
C ALA A 7 7.09 7.16 -10.00
N ALA A 8 7.61 6.00 -9.60
CA ALA A 8 6.88 5.05 -8.76
C ALA A 8 6.54 5.65 -7.39
N VAL A 9 7.48 6.35 -6.75
CA VAL A 9 7.23 7.04 -5.48
C VAL A 9 6.19 8.15 -5.64
N ALA A 10 6.27 8.94 -6.72
CA ALA A 10 5.28 9.97 -7.02
C ALA A 10 3.87 9.39 -7.22
N LEU A 11 3.76 8.27 -7.95
CA LEU A 11 2.48 7.58 -8.13
C LEU A 11 1.90 7.07 -6.81
N VAL A 12 2.72 6.47 -5.94
CA VAL A 12 2.30 6.03 -4.60
C VAL A 12 1.77 7.20 -3.78
N LEU A 13 2.46 8.35 -3.80
CA LEU A 13 2.01 9.56 -3.09
C LEU A 13 0.68 10.10 -3.64
N ILE A 14 0.49 10.09 -4.96
CA ILE A 14 -0.77 10.50 -5.58
C ILE A 14 -1.89 9.55 -5.12
N ILE A 15 -1.70 8.24 -5.21
CA ILE A 15 -2.70 7.24 -4.84
C ILE A 15 -3.06 7.35 -3.35
N GLU A 16 -2.06 7.43 -2.48
CA GLU A 16 -2.25 7.61 -1.03
C GLU A 16 -2.91 8.95 -0.69
N GLY A 17 -2.71 10.00 -1.48
CA GLY A 17 -3.35 11.31 -1.29
C GLY A 17 -4.79 11.40 -1.83
N VAL A 18 -5.14 10.60 -2.84
CA VAL A 18 -6.48 10.59 -3.45
C VAL A 18 -7.54 10.08 -2.48
N ALA A 19 -7.26 9.01 -1.73
CA ALA A 19 -8.18 8.43 -0.74
C ALA A 19 -8.62 9.43 0.37
N PRO A 20 -7.70 10.13 1.08
CA PRO A 20 -8.08 11.12 2.08
C PRO A 20 -8.75 12.36 1.46
N PHE A 21 -8.45 12.71 0.21
CA PHE A 21 -9.05 13.84 -0.48
C PHE A 21 -10.50 13.57 -0.90
N LEU A 22 -10.81 12.38 -1.44
CA LEU A 22 -12.17 12.02 -1.85
C LEU A 22 -13.09 11.72 -0.66
N ASN A 23 -12.62 10.96 0.33
CA ASN A 23 -13.46 10.52 1.44
C ASN A 23 -12.68 10.36 2.75
N PRO A 24 -12.44 11.47 3.47
CA PRO A 24 -11.71 11.44 4.74
C PRO A 24 -12.44 10.64 5.83
N GLY A 25 -13.77 10.58 5.79
CA GLY A 25 -14.58 9.79 6.74
C GLY A 25 -14.42 8.29 6.53
N GLY A 26 -14.53 7.83 5.28
CA GLY A 26 -14.31 6.43 4.92
C GLY A 26 -12.90 5.94 5.26
N LEU A 27 -11.88 6.77 4.99
CA LEU A 27 -10.50 6.45 5.35
C LEU A 27 -10.32 6.32 6.87
N ARG A 28 -10.88 7.24 7.67
CA ARG A 28 -10.82 7.13 9.14
C ARG A 28 -11.46 5.85 9.65
N HIS A 29 -12.62 5.46 9.12
CA HIS A 29 -13.27 4.21 9.50
C HIS A 29 -12.44 2.98 9.10
N ALA A 30 -11.87 2.96 7.90
CA ALA A 30 -10.99 1.88 7.47
C ALA A 30 -9.75 1.76 8.37
N LEU A 31 -9.11 2.89 8.69
CA LEU A 31 -7.96 2.93 9.61
C LEU A 31 -8.34 2.43 11.01
N GLN A 32 -9.52 2.78 11.51
CA GLN A 32 -10.01 2.26 12.80
C GLN A 32 -10.25 0.75 12.77
N GLN A 33 -10.75 0.20 11.66
CA GLN A 33 -10.90 -1.25 11.50
C GLN A 33 -9.54 -1.96 11.48
N ILE A 34 -8.56 -1.38 10.78
CA ILE A 34 -7.19 -1.91 10.74
C ILE A 34 -6.53 -1.81 12.12
N ALA A 35 -6.74 -0.72 12.86
CA ALA A 35 -6.21 -0.53 14.21
C ALA A 35 -6.80 -1.50 15.24
N ASN A 36 -8.02 -1.99 15.00
CA ASN A 36 -8.66 -3.02 15.84
C ASN A 36 -8.28 -4.46 15.44
N MET A 37 -7.55 -4.67 14.34
CA MET A 37 -7.06 -6.00 13.99
C MET A 37 -5.92 -6.42 14.91
N PRO A 38 -5.84 -7.71 15.28
CA PRO A 38 -4.72 -8.23 16.05
C PRO A 38 -3.42 -8.14 15.25
N ASP A 39 -2.34 -7.71 15.91
CA ASP A 39 -1.01 -7.49 15.29
C ASP A 39 -0.49 -8.68 14.47
N ARG A 40 -0.82 -9.90 14.90
CA ARG A 40 -0.43 -11.13 14.20
C ARG A 40 -1.05 -11.22 12.80
N THR A 41 -2.32 -10.86 12.67
CA THR A 41 -3.02 -10.85 11.38
C THR A 41 -2.49 -9.72 10.51
N LEU A 42 -2.28 -8.52 11.08
CA LEU A 42 -1.75 -7.38 10.34
C LEU A 42 -0.35 -7.67 9.77
N ARG A 43 0.52 -8.32 10.56
CA ARG A 43 1.84 -8.77 10.11
C ARG A 43 1.76 -9.85 9.02
N ALA A 44 0.87 -10.83 9.17
CA ALA A 44 0.70 -11.88 8.17
C ALA A 44 0.21 -11.32 6.82
N VAL A 45 -0.77 -10.41 6.86
CA VAL A 45 -1.25 -9.69 5.67
C VAL A 45 -0.12 -8.88 5.04
N GLY A 46 0.58 -8.06 5.83
CA GLY A 46 1.73 -7.28 5.35
C GLY A 46 2.82 -8.14 4.70
N PHE A 47 3.16 -9.27 5.32
CA PHE A 47 4.13 -10.22 4.78
C PHE A 47 3.66 -10.84 3.45
N SER A 48 2.39 -11.24 3.37
CA SER A 48 1.82 -11.77 2.13
C SER A 48 1.83 -10.72 1.00
N CYS A 49 1.50 -9.47 1.29
CA CYS A 49 1.57 -8.36 0.34
C CYS A 49 3.01 -8.12 -0.14
N MET A 50 4.00 -8.18 0.76
CA MET A 50 5.42 -8.06 0.38
C MET A 50 5.85 -9.16 -0.58
N ILE A 51 5.48 -10.42 -0.31
CA ILE A 51 5.82 -11.55 -1.19
C ILE A 51 5.17 -11.37 -2.56
N VAL A 52 3.86 -11.10 -2.60
CA VAL A 52 3.12 -10.92 -3.86
C VAL A 52 3.70 -9.74 -4.65
N GLY A 53 4.00 -8.63 -3.98
CA GLY A 53 4.62 -7.46 -4.59
C GLY A 53 6.00 -7.78 -5.17
N ALA A 54 6.84 -8.52 -4.44
CA ALA A 54 8.16 -8.95 -4.91
C ALA A 54 8.05 -9.89 -6.12
N LEU A 55 7.12 -10.84 -6.10
CA LEU A 55 6.86 -11.75 -7.23
C LEU A 55 6.39 -10.98 -8.46
N LEU A 56 5.44 -10.04 -8.31
CA LEU A 56 4.98 -9.18 -9.41
C LEU A 56 6.13 -8.35 -9.98
N LEU A 57 6.97 -7.77 -9.13
CA LEU A 57 8.14 -7.00 -9.56
C LEU A 57 9.14 -7.87 -10.33
N TYR A 58 9.33 -9.12 -9.90
CA TYR A 58 10.15 -10.10 -10.60
C TYR A 58 9.57 -10.42 -11.98
N PHE A 59 8.26 -10.72 -12.07
CA PHE A 59 7.58 -11.00 -13.34
C PHE A 59 7.53 -9.82 -14.32
N VAL A 60 7.42 -8.59 -13.83
CA VAL A 60 7.38 -7.39 -14.70
C VAL A 60 8.78 -7.02 -15.19
N ARG A 61 9.82 -7.33 -14.42
CA ARG A 61 11.22 -6.99 -14.75
C ARG A 61 11.93 -8.10 -15.55
N HIS A 62 11.42 -9.33 -15.55
CA HIS A 62 11.99 -10.50 -16.21
C HIS A 62 11.18 -10.87 -17.46
#